data_AF-A0A6C0CW22-F1
#
_entry.id   AF-A0A6C0CW22-F1
#
_cell.length_a   1.000
_cell.length_b   1.000
_cell.length_c   1.000
_cell.angle_alpha   90.00
_cell.angle_beta   90.00
_cell.angle_gamma   90.00
#
_symmetry.space_group_name_H-M   'P 1'
#
loop_
_entity.id
_entity.type
_entity.pdbx_description
1 polymer ?
#
loop_
_entity_poly.entity_id
_entity_poly.type
_entity_poly.pdbx_seq_one_letter_code
_entity_poly.pdbx_strand_id
1 'polypeptide(L)'
;MNSEKLTLIDIDKITELPKEFPEEFTEFCRINDLKPPNITTGNGKALSVMITYKGNYWDRKTCDQFVEKFKIETKDSIQLFNKHNQWGIQTNSGIERGKLYIVYPYTLSNKHKMRKNFKFDGTDEEKNLEINKIKSTIKADYIDVGNDLWQLGHKNPASTDNSNDNLVLQPPIQGKYRDNYIFIDTLTKFPVPNKLEVMIERKEIEFSVDQIIKYKEIFDKLFTSI
;
A
#
# COMPACT_ATOMS: atom_id res chain seq x y z
N MET A 1 9.59 8.68 -23.51
CA MET A 1 10.65 7.79 -23.00
C MET A 1 10.33 6.38 -23.47
N ASN A 2 11.25 5.74 -24.18
CA ASN A 2 11.09 4.36 -24.63
C ASN A 2 10.77 3.47 -23.43
N SER A 3 9.56 2.92 -23.34
CA SER A 3 9.30 1.84 -22.40
C SER A 3 10.09 0.64 -22.90
N GLU A 4 11.23 0.33 -22.29
CA GLU A 4 11.86 -0.96 -22.51
C GLU A 4 10.81 -2.04 -22.31
N LYS A 5 10.59 -2.84 -23.34
CA LYS A 5 9.51 -3.81 -23.37
C LYS A 5 9.84 -4.89 -22.34
N LEU A 6 9.10 -4.89 -21.23
CA LEU A 6 9.29 -5.87 -20.17
C LEU A 6 9.11 -7.29 -20.71
N THR A 7 9.99 -8.19 -20.30
CA THR A 7 9.94 -9.60 -20.70
C THR A 7 9.56 -10.49 -19.52
N LEU A 8 8.87 -11.61 -19.76
CA LEU A 8 8.57 -12.55 -18.68
C LEU A 8 9.89 -13.09 -18.13
N ILE A 9 10.00 -13.21 -16.80
CA ILE A 9 11.20 -13.78 -16.18
C ILE A 9 11.40 -15.25 -16.60
N ASP A 10 12.65 -15.62 -16.82
CA ASP A 10 13.07 -17.00 -17.00
C ASP A 10 13.65 -17.51 -15.66
N ILE A 11 12.88 -18.36 -14.98
CA ILE A 11 13.23 -18.89 -13.65
C ILE A 11 14.51 -19.72 -13.69
N ASP A 12 14.85 -20.32 -14.83
CA ASP A 12 16.02 -21.17 -14.96
C ASP A 12 17.32 -20.38 -14.95
N LYS A 13 17.28 -19.09 -15.34
CA LYS A 13 18.41 -18.16 -15.25
C LYS A 13 18.75 -17.73 -13.81
N ILE A 14 17.88 -18.04 -12.85
CA ILE A 14 18.13 -17.77 -11.44
C ILE A 14 18.76 -19.00 -10.83
N THR A 15 20.09 -19.03 -10.77
CA THR A 15 20.85 -20.16 -10.20
C THR A 15 20.96 -20.08 -8.69
N GLU A 16 21.06 -18.86 -8.16
CA GLU A 16 21.17 -18.60 -6.73
C GLU A 16 20.41 -17.33 -6.32
N LEU A 17 20.04 -17.25 -5.04
CA LEU A 17 19.40 -16.07 -4.48
C LEU A 17 20.45 -15.01 -4.13
N PRO A 18 20.22 -13.73 -4.49
CA PRO A 18 21.08 -12.64 -4.05
C PRO A 18 21.16 -12.59 -2.52
N LYS A 19 22.38 -12.45 -1.99
CA LYS A 19 22.64 -12.33 -0.54
C LYS A 19 22.52 -10.89 -0.03
N GLU A 20 22.63 -9.93 -0.94
CA GLU A 20 22.57 -8.50 -0.65
C GLU A 20 21.74 -7.79 -1.72
N PHE A 21 21.18 -6.63 -1.39
CA PHE A 21 20.56 -5.77 -2.38
C PHE A 21 21.63 -4.95 -3.11
N PRO A 22 21.45 -4.63 -4.42
CA PRO A 22 22.39 -3.77 -5.14
C PRO A 22 22.56 -2.40 -4.47
N GLU A 23 23.76 -1.84 -4.54
CA GLU A 23 24.13 -0.57 -3.91
C GLU A 23 23.16 0.56 -4.29
N GLU A 24 22.85 0.71 -5.57
CA GLU A 24 21.89 1.69 -6.08
C GLU A 24 20.51 1.60 -5.38
N PHE A 25 20.03 0.39 -5.12
CA PHE A 25 18.77 0.18 -4.42
C PHE A 25 18.89 0.52 -2.93
N THR A 26 19.99 0.14 -2.29
CA THR A 26 20.23 0.48 -0.88
C THR A 26 20.35 1.99 -0.68
N GLU A 27 20.99 2.68 -1.61
CA GLU A 27 21.11 4.14 -1.60
C GLU A 27 19.76 4.81 -1.82
N PHE A 28 18.96 4.32 -2.79
CA PHE A 28 17.58 4.76 -2.95
C PHE A 28 16.75 4.60 -1.66
N CYS A 29 16.86 3.45 -0.99
CA CYS A 29 16.15 3.22 0.26
C CYS A 29 16.64 4.16 1.37
N ARG A 30 17.96 4.40 1.46
CA ARG A 30 18.56 5.29 2.46
C ARG A 30 18.12 6.75 2.27
N ILE A 31 18.17 7.26 1.04
CA ILE A 31 17.76 8.63 0.70
C ILE A 31 16.28 8.86 1.05
N ASN A 32 15.44 7.84 0.86
CA ASN A 32 13.99 7.95 1.04
C ASN A 32 13.48 7.36 2.37
N ASP A 33 14.37 7.04 3.33
CA ASP A 33 14.04 6.45 4.63
C ASP A 33 13.07 5.24 4.53
N LEU A 34 13.36 4.36 3.58
CA LEU A 34 12.61 3.12 3.34
C LEU A 34 13.23 1.95 4.08
N LYS A 35 12.37 1.07 4.60
CA LYS A 35 12.77 -0.18 5.27
C LYS A 35 12.33 -1.37 4.41
N PRO A 36 13.18 -1.85 3.49
CA PRO A 36 12.85 -3.04 2.72
C PRO A 36 12.74 -4.27 3.63
N PRO A 37 11.98 -5.32 3.22
CA PRO A 37 11.95 -6.58 3.95
C PRO A 37 13.35 -7.17 4.07
N ASN A 38 13.62 -7.84 5.21
CA ASN A 38 14.88 -8.55 5.41
C ASN A 38 15.07 -9.58 4.28
N ILE A 39 16.23 -9.54 3.61
CA ILE A 39 16.53 -10.33 2.41
C ILE A 39 16.40 -11.85 2.62
N THR A 40 16.49 -12.32 3.87
CA THR A 40 16.34 -13.73 4.22
C THR A 40 14.88 -14.21 4.26
N THR A 41 13.92 -13.29 4.40
CA THR A 41 12.48 -13.60 4.42
C THR A 41 11.96 -13.90 3.00
N GLY A 42 10.80 -14.57 2.87
CA GLY A 42 10.19 -14.83 1.55
C GLY A 42 9.98 -13.55 0.73
N ASN A 43 9.50 -12.47 1.37
CA ASN A 43 9.35 -11.16 0.73
C ASN A 43 10.70 -10.55 0.33
N GLY A 44 11.73 -10.71 1.17
CA GLY A 44 13.07 -10.22 0.88
C GLY A 44 13.73 -10.94 -0.28
N LYS A 45 13.57 -12.28 -0.35
CA LYS A 45 14.06 -13.12 -1.45
C LYS A 45 13.36 -12.78 -2.77
N ALA A 46 12.04 -12.61 -2.75
CA ALA A 46 11.29 -12.19 -3.93
C ALA A 46 11.72 -10.79 -4.39
N LEU A 47 11.83 -9.84 -3.46
CA LEU A 47 12.27 -8.48 -3.76
C LEU A 47 13.69 -8.46 -4.36
N SER A 48 14.62 -9.25 -3.81
CA SER A 48 16.00 -9.24 -4.29
C SER A 48 16.10 -9.71 -5.74
N VAL A 49 15.36 -10.75 -6.12
CA VAL A 49 15.35 -11.19 -7.53
C VAL A 49 14.61 -10.23 -8.44
N MET A 50 13.52 -9.60 -7.99
CA MET A 50 12.82 -8.58 -8.80
C MET A 50 13.73 -7.37 -9.08
N ILE A 51 14.60 -7.02 -8.14
CA ILE A 51 15.59 -5.95 -8.26
C ILE A 51 16.79 -6.36 -9.12
N THR A 52 17.26 -7.61 -9.02
CA THR A 52 18.37 -8.11 -9.83
C THR A 52 17.99 -8.21 -11.30
N TYR A 53 16.81 -8.74 -11.60
CA TYR A 53 16.31 -8.93 -12.96
C TYR A 53 15.41 -7.75 -13.37
N LYS A 54 15.98 -6.55 -13.34
CA LYS A 54 15.33 -5.32 -13.85
C LYS A 54 14.96 -5.52 -15.31
N GLY A 55 13.79 -5.05 -15.72
CA GLY A 55 13.29 -5.25 -17.09
C GLY A 55 12.52 -6.56 -17.30
N ASN A 56 12.42 -7.41 -16.27
CA ASN A 56 11.54 -8.56 -16.27
C ASN A 56 10.26 -8.30 -15.48
N TYR A 57 9.18 -9.00 -15.85
CA TYR A 57 7.97 -9.11 -15.04
C TYR A 57 7.72 -10.54 -14.61
N TRP A 58 6.98 -10.66 -13.52
CA TRP A 58 6.57 -11.91 -12.91
C TRP A 58 5.07 -12.06 -13.04
N ASP A 59 4.61 -13.28 -13.31
CA ASP A 59 3.21 -13.68 -13.33
C ASP A 59 2.98 -14.75 -12.26
N ARG A 60 1.74 -15.24 -12.12
CA ARG A 60 1.42 -16.27 -11.12
C ARG A 60 2.31 -17.51 -11.27
N LYS A 61 2.49 -17.97 -12.51
CA LYS A 61 3.20 -19.22 -12.81
C LYS A 61 4.67 -19.11 -12.42
N THR A 62 5.31 -18.01 -12.80
CA THR A 62 6.73 -17.76 -12.49
C THR A 62 6.95 -17.50 -10.99
N CYS A 63 5.99 -16.88 -10.29
CA CYS A 63 6.02 -16.80 -8.83
C CYS A 63 5.96 -18.18 -8.16
N ASP A 64 5.05 -19.05 -8.61
CA ASP A 64 4.92 -20.42 -8.06
C ASP A 64 6.20 -21.24 -8.30
N GLN A 65 6.73 -21.21 -9.53
CA GLN A 65 7.98 -21.88 -9.89
C GLN A 65 9.18 -21.41 -9.06
N PHE A 66 9.26 -20.11 -8.77
CA PHE A 66 10.32 -19.55 -7.93
C PHE A 66 10.24 -20.04 -6.48
N VAL A 67 9.04 -20.02 -5.91
CA VAL A 67 8.80 -20.48 -4.54
C VAL A 67 9.16 -21.96 -4.41
N GLU A 68 8.79 -22.78 -5.39
CA GLU A 68 9.15 -24.20 -5.44
C GLU A 68 10.66 -24.41 -5.58
N LYS A 69 11.29 -23.77 -6.58
CA LYS A 69 12.73 -23.90 -6.87
C LYS A 69 13.60 -23.57 -5.66
N PHE A 70 13.25 -22.52 -4.91
CA PHE A 70 14.02 -22.06 -3.76
C PHE A 70 13.44 -22.50 -2.41
N LYS A 71 12.46 -23.41 -2.42
CA LYS A 71 11.82 -23.99 -1.22
C LYS A 71 11.38 -22.91 -0.21
N ILE A 72 10.69 -21.89 -0.71
CA ILE A 72 10.18 -20.80 0.12
C ILE A 72 8.82 -21.21 0.69
N GLU A 73 8.67 -21.22 2.01
CA GLU A 73 7.37 -21.51 2.62
C GLU A 73 6.42 -20.31 2.46
N THR A 74 5.31 -20.51 1.77
CA THR A 74 4.24 -19.50 1.64
C THR A 74 2.89 -20.15 1.32
N LYS A 75 1.81 -19.51 1.75
CA LYS A 75 0.43 -19.89 1.38
C LYS A 75 -0.03 -19.20 0.08
N ASP A 76 0.64 -18.13 -0.33
CA ASP A 76 0.32 -17.35 -1.52
C ASP A 76 1.60 -16.76 -2.11
N SER A 77 2.11 -17.38 -3.17
CA SER A 77 3.33 -16.97 -3.87
C SER A 77 3.27 -15.53 -4.36
N ILE A 78 2.13 -15.11 -4.90
CA ILE A 78 1.92 -13.76 -5.45
C ILE A 78 2.13 -12.68 -4.39
N GLN A 79 1.74 -12.96 -3.13
CA GLN A 79 1.88 -11.97 -2.06
C GLN A 79 3.34 -11.58 -1.80
N LEU A 80 4.28 -12.48 -2.11
CA LEU A 80 5.70 -12.20 -1.96
C LEU A 80 6.18 -11.12 -2.94
N PHE A 81 5.53 -11.00 -4.11
CA PHE A 81 5.93 -10.11 -5.20
C PHE A 81 5.06 -8.84 -5.29
N ASN A 82 3.79 -8.89 -4.87
CA ASN A 82 2.85 -7.78 -5.08
C ASN A 82 2.72 -6.81 -3.89
N LYS A 83 3.28 -7.13 -2.72
CA LYS A 83 3.17 -6.30 -1.50
C LYS A 83 4.30 -5.29 -1.30
N HIS A 84 5.24 -5.18 -2.23
CA HIS A 84 6.38 -4.27 -2.04
C HIS A 84 5.97 -2.79 -2.02
N ASN A 85 4.87 -2.41 -2.66
CA ASN A 85 4.36 -1.04 -2.58
C ASN A 85 3.96 -0.59 -1.16
N GLN A 86 3.74 -1.54 -0.22
CA GLN A 86 3.29 -1.24 1.14
C GLN A 86 4.35 -0.49 1.97
N TRP A 87 5.63 -0.73 1.69
CA TRP A 87 6.72 -0.10 2.43
C TRP A 87 7.33 1.12 1.71
N GLY A 88 6.86 1.45 0.50
CA GLY A 88 7.09 2.76 -0.10
C GLY A 88 7.66 2.75 -1.51
N ILE A 89 8.17 1.63 -2.04
CA ILE A 89 8.67 1.57 -3.43
C ILE A 89 7.54 1.53 -4.46
N GLN A 90 7.73 2.20 -5.60
CA GLN A 90 6.80 2.10 -6.73
C GLN A 90 6.90 0.72 -7.38
N THR A 91 5.74 0.09 -7.53
CA THR A 91 5.55 -1.14 -8.31
C THR A 91 4.58 -0.85 -9.44
N ASN A 92 4.37 -1.83 -10.31
CA ASN A 92 3.37 -1.74 -11.36
C ASN A 92 1.91 -1.92 -10.90
N SER A 93 1.69 -2.02 -9.58
CA SER A 93 0.37 -2.17 -8.97
C SER A 93 -0.61 -1.12 -9.49
N GLY A 94 -1.70 -1.58 -10.12
CA GLY A 94 -2.77 -0.72 -10.63
C GLY A 94 -2.58 -0.21 -12.06
N ILE A 95 -1.47 -0.59 -12.72
CA ILE A 95 -1.19 -0.21 -14.12
C ILE A 95 -1.44 -1.41 -15.05
N GLU A 96 -0.76 -2.53 -14.80
CA GLU A 96 -0.85 -3.73 -15.63
C GLU A 96 -1.30 -4.94 -14.80
N ARG A 97 -2.50 -5.48 -15.07
CA ARG A 97 -2.99 -6.69 -14.40
C ARG A 97 -2.18 -7.91 -14.81
N GLY A 98 -1.88 -8.77 -13.84
CA GLY A 98 -1.24 -10.08 -14.06
C GLY A 98 0.28 -10.05 -14.23
N LYS A 99 0.88 -8.85 -14.29
CA LYS A 99 2.33 -8.66 -14.26
C LYS A 99 2.74 -8.09 -12.92
N LEU A 100 3.93 -8.41 -12.44
CA LEU A 100 4.48 -7.95 -11.17
C LEU A 100 5.94 -7.55 -11.41
N TYR A 101 6.28 -6.28 -11.17
CA TYR A 101 7.65 -5.78 -11.29
C TYR A 101 7.85 -4.51 -10.45
N ILE A 102 9.12 -4.26 -10.09
CA ILE A 102 9.55 -3.00 -9.48
C ILE A 102 9.79 -1.99 -10.60
N VAL A 103 9.26 -0.77 -10.47
CA VAL A 103 9.49 0.27 -11.47
C VAL A 103 10.94 0.74 -11.39
N TYR A 104 11.60 0.80 -12.54
CA TYR A 104 12.96 1.29 -12.70
C TYR A 104 13.01 2.43 -13.75
N PRO A 105 13.75 3.53 -13.53
CA PRO A 105 14.51 3.89 -12.31
C PRO A 105 13.65 3.93 -11.05
N TYR A 106 14.23 3.63 -9.89
CA TYR A 106 13.47 3.49 -8.64
C TYR A 106 12.77 4.81 -8.28
N THR A 107 11.50 4.70 -7.95
CA THR A 107 10.69 5.84 -7.51
C THR A 107 9.85 5.45 -6.31
N LEU A 108 9.49 6.43 -5.49
CA LEU A 108 8.55 6.24 -4.40
C LEU A 108 7.13 6.04 -4.93
N SER A 109 6.38 5.17 -4.25
CA SER A 109 4.95 5.01 -4.47
C SER A 109 4.21 6.31 -4.16
N ASN A 110 3.21 6.65 -4.97
CA ASN A 110 2.40 7.88 -4.76
C ASN A 110 1.84 7.96 -3.33
N LYS A 111 1.46 6.82 -2.73
CA LYS A 111 0.95 6.76 -1.34
C LYS A 111 2.00 7.18 -0.31
N HIS A 112 3.26 6.84 -0.52
CA HIS A 112 4.36 7.17 0.40
C HIS A 112 4.83 8.61 0.21
N LYS A 113 4.93 9.08 -1.04
CA LYS A 113 5.27 10.48 -1.38
C LYS A 113 4.35 11.52 -0.73
N MET A 114 3.06 11.18 -0.57
CA MET A 114 2.06 12.11 -0.07
C MET A 114 1.95 12.21 1.47
N ARG A 115 2.62 11.34 2.26
CA ARG A 115 2.29 11.18 3.70
C ARG A 115 3.46 11.31 4.67
N LYS A 116 4.68 10.96 4.29
CA LYS A 116 5.84 10.99 5.19
C LYS A 116 6.82 12.07 4.71
N ASN A 117 7.04 13.10 5.52
CA ASN A 117 7.98 14.19 5.24
C ASN A 117 7.74 14.95 3.92
N PHE A 118 6.47 15.23 3.54
CA PHE A 118 6.20 16.08 2.39
C PHE A 118 6.83 17.46 2.60
N LYS A 119 7.90 17.73 1.85
CA LYS A 119 8.52 19.03 1.68
C LYS A 119 8.36 19.35 0.20
N PHE A 120 7.55 20.34 -0.13
CA PHE A 120 7.41 20.78 -1.52
C PHE A 120 8.67 21.55 -1.91
N ASP A 121 9.58 20.89 -2.63
CA ASP A 121 10.82 21.44 -3.20
C ASP A 121 10.78 21.48 -4.74
N GLY A 122 9.66 21.06 -5.33
CA GLY A 122 9.47 20.89 -6.77
C GLY A 122 8.94 22.13 -7.49
N THR A 123 8.85 22.01 -8.82
CA THR A 123 8.29 23.06 -9.68
C THR A 123 6.76 23.04 -9.69
N ASP A 124 6.13 24.12 -10.18
CA ASP A 124 4.68 24.16 -10.35
C ASP A 124 4.16 23.06 -11.30
N GLU A 125 4.98 22.59 -12.25
CA GLU A 125 4.64 21.45 -13.11
C GLU A 125 4.50 20.16 -12.30
N GLU A 126 5.43 19.88 -11.39
CA GLU A 126 5.38 18.66 -10.56
C GLU A 126 4.21 18.69 -9.58
N LYS A 127 3.93 19.86 -9.02
CA LYS A 127 2.72 20.11 -8.23
C LYS A 127 1.45 19.81 -9.02
N ASN A 128 1.35 20.35 -10.24
CA ASN A 128 0.18 20.15 -11.09
C ASN A 128 0.03 18.69 -11.52
N LEU A 129 1.14 17.99 -11.77
CA LEU A 129 1.12 16.56 -12.07
C LEU A 129 0.57 15.74 -10.90
N GLU A 130 1.01 16.01 -9.67
CA GLU A 130 0.48 15.32 -8.49
C GLU A 130 -0.99 15.67 -8.21
N ILE A 131 -1.38 16.94 -8.36
CA ILE A 131 -2.79 17.35 -8.29
C ILE A 131 -3.64 16.57 -9.30
N ASN A 132 -3.16 16.42 -10.53
CA ASN A 132 -3.88 15.69 -11.57
C ASN A 132 -3.97 14.19 -11.26
N LYS A 133 -2.95 13.58 -10.67
CA LYS A 133 -3.01 12.19 -10.17
C LYS A 133 -4.05 12.01 -9.06
N ILE A 134 -4.09 12.93 -8.10
CA ILE A 134 -5.08 12.90 -7.01
C ILE A 134 -6.50 13.03 -7.58
N LYS A 135 -6.71 14.01 -8.47
CA LYS A 135 -8.00 14.21 -9.16
C LYS A 135 -8.43 12.96 -9.94
N SER A 136 -7.51 12.37 -10.72
CA SER A 136 -7.77 11.16 -11.49
C SER A 136 -8.19 9.98 -10.60
N THR A 137 -7.50 9.81 -9.46
CA THR A 137 -7.83 8.77 -8.48
C THR A 137 -9.22 8.97 -7.90
N ILE A 138 -9.54 10.18 -7.42
CA ILE A 138 -10.87 10.52 -6.89
C ILE A 138 -11.95 10.29 -7.94
N LYS A 139 -11.69 10.71 -9.18
CA LYS A 139 -12.63 10.52 -10.29
C LYS A 139 -12.94 9.04 -10.52
N ALA A 140 -11.91 8.19 -10.64
CA ALA A 140 -12.09 6.76 -10.85
C ALA A 140 -12.77 6.05 -9.66
N ASP A 141 -12.44 6.46 -8.43
CA ASP A 141 -12.89 5.79 -7.20
C ASP A 141 -14.30 6.22 -6.75
N TYR A 142 -14.73 7.44 -7.07
CA TYR A 142 -15.97 8.02 -6.54
C TYR A 142 -16.92 8.61 -7.60
N ILE A 143 -16.43 9.06 -8.75
CA ILE A 143 -17.25 9.79 -9.74
C ILE A 143 -17.68 8.85 -10.88
N ASP A 144 -16.73 8.13 -11.47
CA ASP A 144 -16.97 7.28 -12.64
C ASP A 144 -17.52 5.88 -12.26
N VAL A 145 -17.88 5.68 -10.99
CA VAL A 145 -18.47 4.42 -10.50
C VAL A 145 -19.96 4.40 -10.79
N GLY A 146 -20.41 3.44 -11.61
CA GLY A 146 -21.84 3.23 -11.91
C GLY A 146 -22.67 3.02 -10.65
N ASN A 147 -23.86 3.63 -10.60
CA ASN A 147 -24.76 3.61 -9.43
C ASN A 147 -25.12 2.19 -8.97
N ASP A 148 -25.19 1.23 -9.89
CA ASP A 148 -25.44 -0.19 -9.64
C ASP A 148 -24.33 -0.88 -8.84
N LEU A 149 -23.13 -0.31 -8.81
CA LEU A 149 -21.99 -0.81 -8.04
C LEU A 149 -21.91 -0.21 -6.64
N TRP A 150 -22.71 0.81 -6.32
CA TRP A 150 -22.74 1.37 -4.98
C TRP A 150 -23.42 0.42 -4.00
N GLN A 151 -22.93 0.41 -2.77
CA GLN A 151 -23.34 -0.56 -1.75
C GLN A 151 -23.75 0.17 -0.47
N LEU A 152 -24.62 -0.46 0.31
CA LEU A 152 -24.86 -0.08 1.71
C LEU A 152 -23.82 -0.78 2.59
N GLY A 153 -23.07 0.00 3.36
CA GLY A 153 -22.15 -0.47 4.38
C GLY A 153 -22.57 -0.04 5.78
N HIS A 154 -21.92 -0.57 6.81
CA HIS A 154 -22.13 -0.11 8.19
C HIS A 154 -21.31 1.15 8.46
N LYS A 155 -21.91 2.16 9.13
CA LYS A 155 -21.20 3.37 9.59
C LYS A 155 -20.14 3.01 10.61
N ASN A 156 -20.51 2.22 11.62
CA ASN A 156 -19.57 1.63 12.55
C ASN A 156 -19.58 0.10 12.38
N PRO A 157 -18.55 -0.49 11.74
CA PRO A 157 -18.49 -1.93 11.50
C PRO A 157 -18.29 -2.75 12.77
N ALA A 158 -17.81 -2.12 13.85
CA ALA A 158 -17.62 -2.76 15.16
C ALA A 158 -18.86 -2.64 16.07
N SER A 159 -19.92 -1.97 15.61
CA SER A 159 -21.18 -1.90 16.33
C SER A 159 -21.98 -3.19 16.19
N THR A 160 -22.70 -3.58 17.23
CA THR A 160 -23.70 -4.66 17.19
C THR A 160 -25.04 -4.19 16.61
N ASP A 161 -25.18 -2.90 16.34
CA ASP A 161 -26.37 -2.30 15.76
C ASP A 161 -26.51 -2.65 14.27
N ASN A 162 -27.52 -3.47 13.96
CA ASN A 162 -27.89 -3.87 12.60
C ASN A 162 -29.07 -3.05 12.05
N SER A 163 -29.43 -1.95 12.71
CA SER A 163 -30.49 -1.07 12.24
C SER A 163 -30.09 -0.33 10.95
N ASN A 164 -31.10 0.15 10.22
CA ASN A 164 -30.89 0.99 9.05
C ASN A 164 -30.18 2.32 9.39
N ASP A 165 -30.22 2.74 10.66
CA ASP A 165 -29.57 3.97 11.12
C ASP A 165 -28.04 3.84 11.15
N ASN A 166 -27.52 2.60 11.21
CA ASN A 166 -26.10 2.29 11.08
C ASN A 166 -25.66 2.07 9.62
N LEU A 167 -26.44 2.47 8.60
CA LEU A 167 -26.06 2.27 7.19
C LEU A 167 -25.52 3.53 6.50
N VAL A 168 -24.54 3.36 5.61
CA VAL A 168 -23.97 4.41 4.76
C VAL A 168 -23.84 3.94 3.31
N LEU A 169 -24.11 4.83 2.36
CA LEU A 169 -23.84 4.57 0.94
C LEU A 169 -22.35 4.70 0.66
N GLN A 170 -21.79 3.70 0.00
CA GLN A 170 -20.36 3.63 -0.26
C GLN A 170 -20.03 3.04 -1.64
N PRO A 171 -19.04 3.57 -2.37
CA PRO A 171 -18.55 2.96 -3.60
C PRO A 171 -17.69 1.72 -3.31
N PRO A 172 -17.44 0.84 -4.29
CA PRO A 172 -16.70 -0.42 -4.08
C PRO A 172 -15.31 -0.25 -3.45
N ILE A 173 -14.63 0.86 -3.73
CA ILE A 173 -13.31 1.16 -3.15
C ILE A 173 -13.37 1.23 -1.62
N GLN A 174 -14.52 1.64 -1.06
CA GLN A 174 -14.72 1.74 0.38
C GLN A 174 -14.89 0.39 1.07
N GLY A 175 -15.32 -0.64 0.32
CA GLY A 175 -15.32 -2.02 0.78
C GLY A 175 -13.94 -2.49 1.29
N LYS A 176 -12.83 -1.93 0.76
CA LYS A 176 -11.47 -2.23 1.24
C LYS A 176 -11.18 -1.73 2.66
N TYR A 177 -11.98 -0.78 3.13
CA TYR A 177 -11.81 -0.13 4.44
C TYR A 177 -12.91 -0.52 5.43
N ARG A 178 -13.90 -1.30 4.98
CA ARG A 178 -15.18 -1.52 5.68
C ARG A 178 -15.00 -1.93 7.14
N ASP A 179 -14.07 -2.83 7.42
CA ASP A 179 -13.92 -3.41 8.77
C ASP A 179 -12.88 -2.69 9.63
N ASN A 180 -12.21 -1.67 9.08
CA ASN A 180 -11.07 -1.00 9.71
C ASN A 180 -11.39 0.44 10.13
N TYR A 181 -12.53 1.00 9.72
CA TYR A 181 -12.84 2.41 9.92
C TYR A 181 -14.32 2.62 10.26
N ILE A 182 -14.55 3.58 11.17
CA ILE A 182 -15.83 4.23 11.43
C ILE A 182 -16.01 5.33 10.38
N PHE A 183 -17.09 5.28 9.63
CA PHE A 183 -17.43 6.24 8.59
C PHE A 183 -18.14 7.44 9.18
N ILE A 184 -17.56 8.63 8.98
CA ILE A 184 -18.16 9.91 9.37
C ILE A 184 -18.92 10.50 8.18
N ASP A 185 -18.26 10.53 7.01
CA ASP A 185 -18.86 10.90 5.72
C ASP A 185 -18.19 10.10 4.58
N THR A 186 -18.50 10.46 3.32
CA THR A 186 -17.98 9.79 2.12
C THR A 186 -16.45 9.78 2.02
N LEU A 187 -15.73 10.78 2.54
CA LEU A 187 -14.28 10.90 2.43
C LEU A 187 -13.58 10.85 3.79
N THR A 188 -14.30 11.19 4.86
CA THR A 188 -13.80 11.26 6.22
C THR A 188 -14.17 10.01 7.00
N LYS A 189 -13.17 9.42 7.63
CA LYS A 189 -13.32 8.19 8.42
C LYS A 189 -12.29 8.14 9.54
N PHE A 190 -12.66 7.48 10.63
CA PHE A 190 -11.83 7.33 11.81
C PHE A 190 -11.46 5.86 12.00
N PRO A 191 -10.19 5.50 12.25
CA PRO A 191 -9.82 4.10 12.41
C PRO A 191 -10.47 3.48 13.65
N VAL A 192 -10.88 2.22 13.54
CA VAL A 192 -11.25 1.41 14.72
C VAL A 192 -10.00 1.13 15.58
N PRO A 193 -10.13 0.81 16.88
CA PRO A 193 -8.99 0.68 17.80
C PRO A 193 -7.83 -0.18 17.26
N ASN A 194 -8.11 -1.40 16.79
CA ASN A 194 -7.09 -2.30 16.24
C ASN A 194 -6.38 -1.70 15.01
N LYS A 195 -7.11 -0.97 14.16
CA LYS A 195 -6.49 -0.31 13.00
C LYS A 195 -5.62 0.86 13.45
N LEU A 196 -6.08 1.65 14.43
CA LEU A 196 -5.34 2.78 14.97
C LEU A 196 -4.01 2.33 15.59
N GLU A 197 -4.02 1.26 16.38
CA GLU A 197 -2.82 0.65 16.98
C GLU A 197 -1.79 0.28 15.91
N VAL A 198 -2.20 -0.49 14.90
CA VAL A 198 -1.33 -0.87 13.77
C VAL A 198 -0.79 0.36 13.02
N MET A 199 -1.58 1.41 12.87
CA MET A 199 -1.13 2.65 12.22
C MET A 199 -0.06 3.37 13.04
N ILE A 200 -0.17 3.38 14.37
CA ILE A 200 0.83 3.97 15.28
C ILE A 200 2.13 3.14 15.25
N GLU A 201 2.04 1.81 15.39
CA GLU A 201 3.20 0.92 15.34
C GLU A 201 4.01 1.08 14.04
N ARG A 202 3.30 1.26 12.92
CA ARG A 202 3.90 1.45 11.60
C ARG A 202 4.33 2.89 11.32
N LYS A 203 4.09 3.82 12.25
CA LYS A 203 4.32 5.26 12.06
C LYS A 203 3.60 5.81 10.82
N GLU A 204 2.41 5.27 10.53
CA GLU A 204 1.50 5.82 9.51
C GLU A 204 0.80 7.09 10.02
N ILE A 205 0.65 7.20 11.34
CA ILE A 205 0.13 8.38 12.06
C ILE A 205 1.07 8.63 13.24
N GLU A 206 1.32 9.91 13.53
CA GLU A 206 2.04 10.35 14.71
C GLU A 206 1.19 11.40 15.44
N PHE A 207 0.98 11.19 16.74
CA PHE A 207 0.31 12.16 17.61
C PHE A 207 1.34 12.91 18.43
N SER A 208 1.13 14.21 18.62
CA SER A 208 1.89 14.94 19.63
C SER A 208 1.52 14.49 21.04
N VAL A 209 2.41 14.72 22.00
CA VAL A 209 2.16 14.41 23.42
C VAL A 209 0.87 15.07 23.90
N ASP A 210 0.65 16.34 23.56
CA ASP A 210 -0.57 17.07 23.92
C ASP A 210 -1.84 16.45 23.31
N GLN A 211 -1.76 15.95 22.08
CA GLN A 211 -2.88 15.27 21.46
C GLN A 211 -3.21 13.97 22.19
N ILE A 212 -2.19 13.19 22.56
CA ILE A 212 -2.38 11.94 23.32
C ILE A 212 -3.07 12.22 24.65
N ILE A 213 -2.59 13.24 25.39
CA ILE A 213 -3.19 13.64 26.68
C ILE A 213 -4.66 14.04 26.49
N LYS A 214 -4.95 14.90 25.51
CA LYS A 214 -6.34 15.35 25.24
C LYS A 214 -7.25 14.23 24.78
N TYR A 215 -6.77 13.32 23.94
CA TYR A 215 -7.54 12.14 23.54
C TYR A 215 -7.88 11.28 24.75
N LYS A 216 -6.91 11.04 25.63
CA LYS A 216 -7.14 10.30 26.88
C LYS A 216 -8.24 10.96 27.71
N GLU A 217 -8.16 12.28 27.94
CA GLU A 217 -9.17 13.02 28.70
C GLU A 217 -10.58 12.91 28.08
N ILE A 218 -10.68 12.98 26.74
CA ILE A 218 -11.95 12.83 26.03
C ILE A 218 -12.53 11.43 26.27
N PHE A 219 -11.71 10.38 26.14
CA PHE A 219 -12.16 9.01 26.34
C PHE A 219 -12.48 8.69 27.81
N ASP A 220 -11.72 9.23 28.78
CA ASP A 220 -12.03 9.09 30.21
C ASP A 220 -13.39 9.72 30.55
N LYS A 221 -13.66 10.93 30.02
CA LYS A 221 -14.96 11.61 30.18
C LYS A 221 -16.10 10.81 29.55
N LEU A 222 -15.88 10.30 28.33
CA LEU A 222 -16.86 9.45 27.66
C LEU A 222 -17.15 8.18 28.47
N PHE A 223 -16.12 7.52 28.98
CA PHE A 223 -16.27 6.31 29.81
C PHE A 223 -17.06 6.59 31.09
N THR A 224 -16.88 7.76 31.69
CA THR A 224 -17.65 8.18 32.89
C THR A 224 -19.14 8.43 32.57
N SER A 225 -19.48 8.67 31.30
CA SER A 225 -20.85 8.93 30.83
C SER A 225 -21.61 7.69 30.34
N ILE A 226 -20.94 6.53 30.24
CA ILE A 226 -21.51 5.23 29.85
C ILE A 226 -21.85 4.46 31.13
#